data_AF-A0AAD5C797-F1
#
_entry.id   AF-A0AAD5C797-F1
#
_cell.length_a   1.000
_cell.length_b   1.000
_cell.length_c   1.000
_cell.angle_alpha   90.00
_cell.angle_beta   90.00
_cell.angle_gamma   90.00
#
_symmetry.space_group_name_H-M   'P 1'
#
loop_
_entity.id
_entity.type
_entity.pdbx_description
1 polymer ?
#
loop_
_entity_poly.entity_id
_entity_poly.type
_entity_poly.pdbx_seq_one_letter_code
_entity_poly.pdbx_strand_id
1 'polypeptide(L)'
;MTGSSTSSRKVLSKVASIRLQKELAEWQLDPPPGFLLKLNDDLQRWVIEVYGAPGTLYANEKYQLQVDMPEHYPMEAPQVIFLHPAPVHPHIYSNGHICLDILYDSWTPAMTIGSVCISILSMLSSSTVKERPEGNDRYVQKCRNGKSPKETRWRFHDDKV
;
A
#
# COMPACT_ATOMS: atom_id res chain seq x y z
N MET A 1 22.21 17.04 -15.05
CA MET A 1 21.49 16.07 -15.89
C MET A 1 20.79 15.08 -14.97
N THR A 2 19.57 15.39 -14.54
CA THR A 2 18.78 14.53 -13.64
C THR A 2 17.96 13.58 -14.50
N GLY A 3 18.38 12.31 -14.56
CA GLY A 3 17.64 11.27 -15.26
C GLY A 3 16.32 11.00 -14.54
N SER A 4 15.21 11.47 -15.11
CA SER A 4 13.89 10.93 -14.82
C SER A 4 13.89 9.47 -15.25
N SER A 5 13.88 8.54 -14.30
CA SER A 5 13.56 7.14 -14.59
C SER A 5 12.09 7.09 -15.00
N THR A 6 11.82 7.25 -16.29
CA THR A 6 10.54 6.91 -16.88
C THR A 6 10.35 5.40 -16.73
N SER A 7 9.68 4.99 -15.65
CA SER A 7 9.10 3.65 -15.57
C SER A 7 8.27 3.48 -16.84
N SER A 8 8.66 2.54 -17.70
CA SER A 8 7.93 2.26 -18.93
C SER A 8 6.48 1.94 -18.54
N ARG A 9 5.51 2.74 -19.01
CA ARG A 9 4.09 2.49 -18.74
C ARG A 9 3.76 1.09 -19.26
N LYS A 10 3.58 0.14 -18.36
CA LYS A 10 3.21 -1.23 -18.73
C LYS A 10 1.78 -1.18 -19.25
N VAL A 11 1.47 -1.86 -20.34
CA VAL A 11 0.09 -1.87 -20.84
C VAL A 11 -0.74 -2.75 -19.90
N LEU A 12 -1.84 -2.24 -19.36
CA LEU A 12 -2.75 -3.07 -18.55
C LEU A 12 -3.42 -4.13 -19.41
N SER A 13 -3.60 -5.33 -18.86
CA SER A 13 -4.48 -6.32 -19.49
C SER A 13 -5.92 -5.79 -19.59
N LYS A 14 -6.71 -6.35 -20.52
CA LYS A 14 -8.13 -5.99 -20.65
C LYS A 14 -8.92 -6.25 -19.35
N VAL A 15 -8.60 -7.36 -18.67
CA VAL A 15 -9.20 -7.72 -17.37
C VAL A 15 -8.83 -6.67 -16.32
N ALA A 16 -7.55 -6.30 -16.23
CA ALA A 16 -7.09 -5.26 -15.31
C ALA A 16 -7.79 -3.92 -15.56
N SER A 17 -7.88 -3.50 -16.82
CA SER A 17 -8.51 -2.23 -17.19
C SER A 17 -9.98 -2.16 -16.77
N ILE A 18 -10.76 -3.22 -17.07
CA ILE A 18 -12.17 -3.31 -16.68
C ILE A 18 -12.32 -3.31 -15.16
N ARG A 19 -11.48 -4.08 -14.47
CA ARG A 19 -11.49 -4.17 -13.00
C ARG A 19 -11.20 -2.82 -12.35
N LEU A 20 -10.16 -2.12 -12.81
CA LEU A 20 -9.74 -0.82 -12.26
C LEU A 20 -10.78 0.27 -12.53
N GLN A 21 -11.42 0.28 -13.70
CA GLN A 21 -12.52 1.20 -13.98
C GLN A 21 -13.71 0.98 -13.04
N LYS A 22 -14.04 -0.29 -12.76
CA LYS A 22 -15.10 -0.64 -11.81
C LYS A 22 -14.76 -0.17 -10.40
N GLU A 23 -13.57 -0.47 -9.91
CA GLU A 23 -13.16 0.00 -8.57
C GLU A 23 -13.07 1.53 -8.51
N LEU A 24 -12.59 2.19 -9.56
CA LEU A 24 -12.55 3.65 -9.58
C LEU A 24 -13.95 4.26 -9.47
N ALA A 25 -14.94 3.69 -10.17
CA ALA A 25 -16.32 4.13 -10.09
C ALA A 25 -16.90 3.89 -8.67
N GLU A 26 -16.59 2.76 -8.04
CA GLU A 26 -16.97 2.48 -6.65
C GLU A 26 -16.36 3.50 -5.69
N TRP A 27 -15.07 3.81 -5.83
CA TRP A 27 -14.38 4.81 -5.01
C TRP A 27 -14.91 6.23 -5.19
N GLN A 28 -15.37 6.59 -6.40
CA GLN A 28 -15.99 7.89 -6.66
C GLN A 28 -17.40 7.98 -6.08
N LEU A 29 -18.11 6.85 -5.99
CA LEU A 29 -19.47 6.78 -5.45
C LEU A 29 -19.47 6.72 -3.92
N ASP A 30 -18.66 5.84 -3.35
CA ASP A 30 -18.62 5.54 -1.91
C ASP A 30 -17.17 5.20 -1.48
N PRO A 31 -16.33 6.22 -1.22
CA PRO A 31 -14.95 6.01 -0.81
C PRO A 31 -14.89 5.39 0.61
N PRO A 32 -13.94 4.48 0.88
CA PRO A 32 -13.75 3.92 2.21
C PRO A 32 -13.55 5.02 3.28
N PRO A 33 -14.19 4.92 4.46
CA PRO A 33 -14.03 5.90 5.52
C PRO A 33 -12.58 6.08 5.94
N GLY A 34 -12.14 7.33 6.10
CA GLY A 34 -10.75 7.66 6.44
C GLY A 34 -9.79 7.63 5.24
N PHE A 35 -10.30 7.48 4.01
CA PHE A 35 -9.49 7.51 2.80
C PHE A 35 -9.99 8.57 1.81
N LEU A 36 -9.05 9.19 1.08
CA LEU A 36 -9.36 10.09 -0.03
C LEU A 36 -8.46 9.77 -1.22
N LEU A 37 -9.05 9.26 -2.30
CA LEU A 37 -8.35 9.01 -3.55
C LEU A 37 -8.00 10.34 -4.25
N LYS A 38 -6.73 10.56 -4.55
CA LYS A 38 -6.27 11.64 -5.42
C LYS A 38 -6.28 11.16 -6.86
N LEU A 39 -7.26 11.64 -7.62
CA LEU A 39 -7.35 11.37 -9.04
C LEU A 39 -6.13 11.96 -9.76
N ASN A 40 -5.56 11.17 -10.66
CA ASN A 40 -4.52 11.57 -11.59
C ASN A 40 -4.82 10.92 -12.96
N ASP A 41 -4.04 11.27 -13.98
CA ASP A 41 -4.23 10.74 -15.34
C ASP A 41 -3.73 9.28 -15.50
N ASP A 42 -3.13 8.70 -14.46
CA ASP A 42 -2.52 7.37 -14.49
C ASP A 42 -3.36 6.34 -13.73
N LEU A 43 -4.21 5.62 -14.47
CA LEU A 43 -5.04 4.55 -13.91
C LEU A 43 -4.23 3.42 -13.25
N GLN A 44 -2.93 3.28 -13.55
CA GLN A 44 -2.08 2.25 -12.96
C GLN A 44 -1.48 2.66 -11.63
N ARG A 45 -1.53 3.95 -11.27
CA ARG A 45 -0.95 4.46 -10.02
C ARG A 45 -1.95 5.32 -9.28
N TRP A 46 -2.43 4.81 -8.16
CA TRP A 46 -3.31 5.58 -7.29
C TRP A 46 -2.52 6.17 -6.13
N VAL A 47 -2.84 7.42 -5.78
CA VAL A 47 -2.35 8.05 -4.56
C VAL A 47 -3.56 8.29 -3.66
N ILE A 48 -3.54 7.73 -2.46
CA ILE A 48 -4.67 7.74 -1.54
C ILE A 48 -4.22 8.39 -0.24
N GLU A 49 -4.89 9.45 0.20
CA GLU A 49 -4.67 10.00 1.53
C GLU A 49 -5.33 9.12 2.58
N VAL A 50 -4.63 8.89 3.68
CA VAL A 50 -5.08 8.09 4.81
C VAL A 50 -5.15 8.98 6.04
N TYR A 51 -6.30 8.97 6.71
CA TYR A 51 -6.54 9.69 7.95
C TYR A 51 -6.55 8.68 9.10
N GLY A 52 -5.71 8.89 10.12
CA GLY A 52 -5.68 8.00 11.27
C GLY A 52 -7.00 8.06 12.04
N ALA A 53 -7.48 6.88 12.45
CA ALA A 53 -8.78 6.76 13.10
C ALA A 53 -8.81 7.44 14.49
N PRO A 54 -9.93 8.06 14.89
CA PRO A 54 -10.08 8.65 16.22
C PRO A 54 -9.83 7.62 17.34
N GLY A 55 -9.23 8.06 18.44
CA GLY A 55 -8.95 7.19 19.59
C GLY A 55 -7.74 6.24 19.42
N THR A 56 -7.04 6.31 18.29
CA THR A 56 -5.82 5.53 18.04
C THR A 56 -4.56 6.38 18.24
N LEU A 57 -3.40 5.74 18.26
CA LEU A 57 -2.11 6.46 18.29
C LEU A 57 -1.90 7.37 17.08
N TYR A 58 -2.58 7.11 15.96
CA TYR A 58 -2.47 7.85 14.72
C TYR A 58 -3.58 8.90 14.54
N ALA A 59 -4.42 9.12 15.56
CA ALA A 59 -5.49 10.10 15.50
C ALA A 59 -4.95 11.50 15.13
N ASN A 60 -5.65 12.19 14.22
CA ASN A 60 -5.27 13.50 13.65
C ASN A 60 -3.98 13.50 12.79
N GLU A 61 -3.39 12.34 12.52
CA GLU A 61 -2.28 12.22 11.58
C GLU A 61 -2.79 11.89 10.17
N LYS A 62 -2.04 12.36 9.16
CA LYS A 62 -2.37 12.18 7.75
C LYS A 62 -1.17 11.60 7.00
N TYR A 63 -1.43 10.57 6.22
CA TYR A 63 -0.43 9.87 5.42
C TYR A 63 -0.88 9.74 3.97
N GLN A 64 0.01 9.27 3.11
CA GLN A 64 -0.30 8.97 1.71
C GLN A 64 0.14 7.54 1.38
N LEU A 65 -0.75 6.78 0.77
CA LEU A 65 -0.48 5.49 0.16
C LEU A 65 -0.31 5.67 -1.34
N GLN A 66 0.74 5.08 -1.90
CA GLN A 66 0.87 4.84 -3.33
C GLN A 66 0.52 3.39 -3.61
N VAL A 67 -0.38 3.18 -4.57
CA VAL A 67 -0.81 1.88 -5.05
C VAL A 67 -0.42 1.76 -6.52
N ASP A 68 0.52 0.86 -6.83
CA ASP A 68 0.92 0.55 -8.21
C ASP A 68 0.26 -0.75 -8.66
N MET A 69 -0.58 -0.66 -9.69
CA MET A 69 -1.29 -1.78 -10.28
C MET A 69 -0.38 -2.55 -11.24
N PRO A 70 -0.25 -3.88 -11.09
CA PRO A 70 0.44 -4.69 -12.08
C PRO A 70 -0.38 -4.85 -13.36
N GLU A 71 0.29 -5.28 -14.44
CA GLU A 71 -0.32 -5.56 -15.74
C GLU A 71 -1.45 -6.59 -15.66
N HIS A 72 -1.28 -7.63 -14.84
CA HIS A 72 -2.24 -8.72 -14.65
C HIS A 72 -3.14 -8.55 -13.42
N TYR A 73 -3.30 -7.33 -12.89
CA TYR A 73 -4.28 -7.08 -11.83
C TYR A 73 -5.68 -7.59 -12.25
N PRO A 74 -6.48 -8.22 -11.37
CA PRO A 74 -6.24 -8.53 -9.96
C PRO A 74 -5.60 -9.91 -9.72
N MET A 75 -5.12 -10.60 -10.76
CA MET A 75 -4.45 -11.90 -10.59
C MET A 75 -3.11 -11.76 -9.86
N GLU A 76 -2.44 -10.64 -10.06
CA GLU A 76 -1.29 -10.21 -9.27
C GLU A 76 -1.72 -9.12 -8.27
N ALA A 77 -1.21 -9.20 -7.03
CA ALA A 77 -1.45 -8.20 -6.00
C ALA A 77 -0.99 -6.80 -6.45
N PRO A 78 -1.60 -5.70 -6.00
CA PRO A 78 -1.03 -4.37 -6.18
C PRO A 78 0.22 -4.20 -5.31
N GLN A 79 1.15 -3.33 -5.72
CA GLN A 79 2.21 -2.89 -4.80
C GLN A 79 1.69 -1.69 -4.01
N VAL A 80 1.72 -1.77 -2.68
CA VAL A 80 1.24 -0.69 -1.81
C VAL A 80 2.35 -0.26 -0.88
N ILE A 81 2.65 1.04 -0.86
CA ILE A 81 3.65 1.65 0.03
C ILE A 81 3.11 2.95 0.61
N PHE A 82 3.58 3.33 1.80
CA PHE A 82 3.43 4.69 2.30
C PHE A 82 4.44 5.62 1.63
N LEU A 83 3.99 6.76 1.14
CA LEU A 83 4.88 7.86 0.76
C LEU A 83 5.40 8.56 2.02
N HIS A 84 6.53 9.24 1.89
CA HIS A 84 7.11 9.98 3.01
C HIS A 84 6.27 11.23 3.35
N PRO A 85 6.06 11.52 4.65
CA PRO A 85 6.50 10.74 5.82
C PRO A 85 5.63 9.48 6.03
N ALA A 86 6.26 8.32 6.25
CA ALA A 86 5.56 7.08 6.55
C ALA A 86 5.29 6.94 8.07
N PRO A 87 4.11 6.42 8.48
CA PRO A 87 3.78 6.19 9.89
C PRO A 87 4.84 5.30 10.57
N VAL A 88 5.15 5.61 11.83
CA VAL A 88 6.01 4.75 12.67
C VAL A 88 5.13 3.65 13.22
N HIS A 89 5.29 2.42 12.72
CA HIS A 89 4.45 1.27 13.06
C HIS A 89 5.25 -0.05 12.96
N PRO A 90 5.02 -1.06 13.82
CA PRO A 90 5.74 -2.34 13.82
C PRO A 90 5.75 -3.11 12.49
N HIS A 91 4.80 -2.81 11.60
CA HIS A 91 4.68 -3.40 10.26
C HIS A 91 4.99 -2.42 9.11
N ILE A 92 5.53 -1.22 9.40
CA ILE A 92 5.80 -0.20 8.38
C ILE A 92 7.26 0.27 8.48
N TYR A 93 8.03 -0.09 7.46
CA TYR A 93 9.43 0.28 7.34
C TYR A 93 9.59 1.78 7.06
N SER A 94 10.75 2.34 7.40
CA SER A 94 10.98 3.77 7.24
C SER A 94 10.98 4.23 5.78
N ASN A 95 11.18 3.33 4.81
CA ASN A 95 11.00 3.60 3.38
C ASN A 95 9.54 3.43 2.89
N GLY A 96 8.60 3.23 3.80
CA GLY A 96 7.17 3.12 3.50
C GLY A 96 6.68 1.73 3.11
N HIS A 97 7.56 0.73 3.03
CA HIS A 97 7.14 -0.64 2.73
C HIS A 97 6.31 -1.20 3.89
N ILE A 98 5.26 -1.95 3.55
CA ILE A 98 4.27 -2.47 4.51
C ILE A 98 4.40 -3.98 4.57
N CYS A 99 4.63 -4.53 5.76
CA CYS A 99 4.63 -5.97 6.00
C CYS A 99 3.20 -6.41 6.36
N LEU A 100 2.36 -6.60 5.36
CA LEU A 100 0.99 -7.08 5.53
C LEU A 100 0.70 -8.17 4.49
N ASP A 101 0.38 -9.37 4.94
CA ASP A 101 0.38 -10.57 4.10
C ASP A 101 -0.60 -10.53 2.92
N ILE A 102 -1.70 -9.78 3.05
CA ILE A 102 -2.66 -9.57 1.94
C ILE A 102 -2.06 -8.81 0.75
N LEU A 103 -0.90 -8.17 0.92
CA LEU A 103 -0.15 -7.53 -0.17
C LEU A 103 0.82 -8.49 -0.87
N TYR A 104 0.91 -9.74 -0.38
CA TYR A 104 1.85 -10.76 -0.77
C TYR A 104 1.15 -12.11 -0.95
N ASP A 105 1.35 -13.07 -0.02
CA ASP A 105 0.97 -14.48 -0.21
C ASP A 105 -0.52 -14.71 0.03
N SER A 106 -1.16 -13.90 0.88
CA SER A 106 -2.60 -13.96 1.14
C SER A 106 -3.46 -13.11 0.19
N TRP A 107 -2.86 -12.47 -0.83
CA TRP A 107 -3.64 -11.77 -1.85
C TRP A 107 -4.50 -12.75 -2.65
N THR A 108 -5.77 -12.41 -2.84
CA THR A 108 -6.64 -13.11 -3.79
C THR A 108 -7.30 -12.13 -4.75
N PRO A 109 -7.62 -12.55 -6.00
CA PRO A 109 -8.29 -11.68 -6.97
C PRO A 109 -9.67 -11.14 -6.54
N ALA A 110 -10.26 -11.71 -5.48
CA ALA A 110 -11.51 -11.24 -4.88
C ALA A 110 -11.33 -9.95 -4.05
N MET A 111 -10.11 -9.67 -3.59
CA MET A 111 -9.80 -8.47 -2.80
C MET A 111 -9.75 -7.23 -3.67
N THR A 112 -10.17 -6.08 -3.14
CA THR A 112 -10.17 -4.77 -3.80
C THR A 112 -9.18 -3.81 -3.13
N ILE A 113 -8.82 -2.73 -3.82
CA ILE A 113 -8.02 -1.65 -3.21
C ILE A 113 -8.73 -1.06 -2.00
N GLY A 114 -10.06 -0.99 -2.03
CA GLY A 114 -10.89 -0.60 -0.89
C GLY A 114 -10.67 -1.52 0.32
N SER A 115 -10.76 -2.84 0.13
CA SER A 115 -10.54 -3.79 1.23
C SER A 115 -9.10 -3.73 1.79
N VAL A 116 -8.10 -3.51 0.92
CA VAL A 116 -6.70 -3.34 1.35
C VAL A 116 -6.54 -2.09 2.21
N CYS A 117 -7.17 -0.98 1.81
CA CYS A 117 -7.16 0.26 2.60
C CYS A 117 -7.75 0.03 3.99
N ILE A 118 -8.92 -0.62 4.08
CA ILE A 118 -9.53 -0.96 5.36
C ILE A 118 -8.61 -1.83 6.22
N SER A 119 -7.97 -2.86 5.65
CA SER A 119 -7.01 -3.69 6.40
C SER A 119 -5.81 -2.88 6.91
N ILE A 120 -5.28 -1.95 6.13
CA ILE A 120 -4.18 -1.06 6.57
C ILE A 120 -4.65 -0.13 7.70
N LEU A 121 -5.85 0.44 7.61
CA LEU A 121 -6.39 1.29 8.68
C LEU A 121 -6.61 0.49 9.97
N SER A 122 -7.14 -0.73 9.87
CA SER A 122 -7.31 -1.63 11.00
C SER A 122 -5.98 -1.96 11.66
N MET A 123 -4.96 -2.29 10.86
CA MET A 123 -3.59 -2.56 11.34
C MET A 123 -3.02 -1.35 12.11
N LEU A 124 -3.15 -0.14 11.56
CA LEU A 124 -2.74 1.09 12.27
C LEU A 124 -3.54 1.28 13.57
N SER A 125 -4.84 1.03 13.52
CA SER A 125 -5.75 1.28 14.64
C SER A 125 -5.55 0.31 15.80
N SER A 126 -5.13 -0.93 15.54
CA SER A 126 -4.84 -1.93 16.57
C SER A 126 -3.51 -1.73 17.27
N SER A 127 -2.66 -0.82 16.79
CA SER A 127 -1.33 -0.62 17.33
C SER A 127 -1.35 0.09 18.69
N THR A 128 -0.62 -0.46 19.66
CA THR A 128 -0.45 0.12 21.00
C THR A 128 0.88 0.83 21.18
N VAL A 129 1.77 0.79 20.17
CA VAL A 129 3.11 1.40 20.20
C VAL A 129 3.48 2.03 18.86
N LYS A 130 4.22 3.15 18.89
CA LYS A 130 4.84 3.75 17.70
C LYS A 130 6.31 3.37 17.62
N GLU A 131 6.58 2.18 17.11
CA GLU A 131 7.94 1.69 16.85
C GLU A 131 8.11 1.23 15.41
N ARG A 132 9.36 1.04 14.97
CA ARG A 132 9.66 0.50 13.64
C ARG A 132 9.82 -1.02 13.72
N PRO A 133 9.61 -1.75 12.60
CA PRO A 133 9.86 -3.19 12.57
C PRO A 133 11.31 -3.52 12.98
N GLU A 134 11.50 -4.66 13.64
CA GLU A 134 12.85 -5.16 13.91
C GLU A 134 13.67 -5.29 12.62
N GLY A 135 14.92 -4.82 12.66
CA GLY A 135 15.79 -4.83 11.48
C GLY A 135 15.43 -3.83 10.40
N ASN A 136 14.64 -2.78 10.71
CA ASN A 136 14.28 -1.70 9.80
C ASN A 136 15.46 -1.20 8.95
N ASP A 137 16.55 -0.78 9.60
CA ASP A 137 17.68 -0.15 8.90
C ASP A 137 18.37 -1.15 7.95
N ARG A 138 18.50 -2.40 8.40
CA ARG A 138 19.05 -3.49 7.58
C ARG A 138 18.18 -3.78 6.36
N TYR A 139 16.85 -3.76 6.53
CA TYR A 139 15.91 -3.95 5.43
C TYR A 139 16.01 -2.80 4.42
N VAL A 140 15.88 -1.57 4.89
CA VAL A 140 15.89 -0.38 4.04
C VAL A 140 17.21 -0.23 3.29
N GLN A 141 18.34 -0.54 3.93
CA GLN A 141 19.65 -0.54 3.27
C GLN A 141 19.73 -1.56 2.13
N LYS A 142 19.11 -2.74 2.26
CA LYS A 142 19.05 -3.74 1.17
C LYS A 142 18.15 -3.29 0.02
N CYS A 143 17.07 -2.56 0.31
CA CYS A 143 16.14 -2.05 -0.70
C CYS A 143 16.66 -0.83 -1.46
N ARG A 144 17.64 -0.08 -0.93
CA ARG A 144 18.28 1.08 -1.60
C ARG A 144 18.84 0.75 -3.00
N ASN A 145 19.04 -0.53 -3.32
CA ASN A 145 19.45 -0.99 -4.65
C ASN A 145 18.27 -1.12 -5.64
N GLY A 146 17.15 -0.43 -5.42
CA GLY A 146 16.01 -0.38 -6.35
C GLY A 146 15.08 -1.58 -6.32
N LYS A 147 15.12 -2.40 -5.26
CA LYS A 147 14.29 -3.61 -5.16
C LYS A 147 12.87 -3.27 -4.72
N SER A 148 11.89 -3.72 -5.50
CA SER A 148 10.47 -3.64 -5.14
C SER A 148 10.24 -4.37 -3.79
N PRO A 149 9.34 -3.87 -2.92
CA PRO A 149 8.92 -4.60 -1.73
C PRO A 149 8.47 -6.04 -2.03
N LYS A 150 7.92 -6.30 -3.22
CA LYS A 150 7.46 -7.64 -3.65
C LYS A 150 8.58 -8.65 -3.86
N GLU A 151 9.82 -8.19 -4.06
CA GLU A 151 10.98 -9.09 -4.19
C GLU A 151 11.54 -9.52 -2.83
N THR A 152 10.99 -9.00 -1.73
CA THR A 152 11.45 -9.37 -0.40
C THR A 152 10.67 -10.55 0.15
N ARG A 153 11.39 -11.57 0.62
CA ARG A 153 10.80 -12.62 1.47
C ARG A 153 10.54 -12.06 2.86
N TRP A 154 9.29 -11.71 3.12
CA TRP A 154 8.83 -11.28 4.44
C TRP A 154 8.81 -12.45 5.42
N ARG A 155 9.13 -12.16 6.68
CA ARG A 155 8.85 -13.07 7.79
C ARG A 155 7.71 -12.44 8.57
N PHE A 156 6.50 -12.92 8.33
CA PHE A 156 5.36 -12.55 9.14
C PHE A 156 5.52 -13.24 10.48
N HIS A 157 5.79 -12.45 11.52
CA HIS A 157 5.69 -12.91 12.89
C HIS A 157 4.23 -12.76 13.29
N ASP A 158 3.40 -13.68 12.79
CA ASP A 158 2.03 -13.83 13.24
C ASP A 158 2.07 -14.73 14.48
N ASP A 159 2.46 -14.14 15.61
CA ASP A 159 2.43 -14.81 16.90
C ASP A 159 0.96 -14.94 17.33
N LYS A 160 0.39 -16.09 16.95
CA LYS A 160 -0.62 -16.89 17.66
C LYS A 160 -1.81 -16.16 18.29
N VAL A 161 -3.01 -16.53 17.82
CA VAL A 161 -4.12 -16.86 18.73
C VAL A 161 -3.72 -17.97 19.70
#